data_AF-A0A1I7RZ08-F1
#
_entry.id   AF-A0A1I7RZ08-F1
#
_cell.length_a   1.000
_cell.length_b   1.000
_cell.length_c   1.000
_cell.angle_alpha   90.00
_cell.angle_beta   90.00
_cell.angle_gamma   90.00
#
_symmetry.space_group_name_H-M   'P 1'
#
loop_
_entity.id
_entity.type
_entity.pdbx_description
1 polymer ?
#
loop_
_entity_poly.entity_id
_entity_poly.type
_entity_poly.pdbx_seq_one_letter_code
_entity_poly.pdbx_strand_id
1 'polypeptide(L)'
;MEKSEIRVLLRHYWKQGLSAAAAAKKICEVEGDNVVSDRTAQNWFKRFNDGDTDLEDKTHSGRPTTVDSEAIREAVETNPSVSTRRLAAELGIPQTSVVRHLHALGKVNGRR
;
A
#
# COMPACT_ATOMS: atom_id res chain seq x y z
N MET A 1 -8.52 1.35 -20.25
CA MET A 1 -7.98 0.02 -19.92
C MET A 1 -7.62 -0.03 -18.45
N GLU A 2 -8.06 -1.07 -17.75
CA GLU A 2 -7.76 -1.27 -16.34
C GLU A 2 -6.31 -1.74 -16.13
N LYS A 3 -5.75 -1.45 -14.96
CA LYS A 3 -4.34 -1.80 -14.66
C LYS A 3 -4.10 -3.31 -14.72
N SER A 4 -5.08 -4.12 -14.35
CA SER A 4 -5.01 -5.59 -14.43
C SER A 4 -4.87 -6.08 -15.87
N GLU A 5 -5.63 -5.50 -16.80
CA GLU A 5 -5.60 -5.85 -18.23
C GLU A 5 -4.23 -5.55 -18.86
N ILE A 6 -3.65 -4.39 -18.53
CA ILE A 6 -2.30 -4.01 -19.00
C ILE A 6 -1.27 -5.06 -18.57
N ARG A 7 -1.35 -5.55 -17.33
CA ARG A 7 -0.41 -6.56 -16.80
C ARG A 7 -0.54 -7.89 -17.52
N VAL A 8 -1.77 -8.29 -17.85
CA VAL A 8 -2.05 -9.50 -18.64
C VAL A 8 -1.39 -9.38 -20.02
N LEU A 9 -1.56 -8.26 -20.71
CA LEU A 9 -0.95 -8.00 -22.02
C LEU A 9 0.58 -7.98 -21.94
N LEU A 10 1.16 -7.31 -20.94
CA LEU A 10 2.60 -7.29 -20.72
C LEU A 10 3.15 -8.71 -20.49
N ARG A 11 2.49 -9.54 -19.67
CA ARG A 11 2.87 -10.94 -19.46
C ARG A 11 2.76 -11.76 -20.74
N HIS A 12 1.71 -11.52 -21.54
CA HIS A 12 1.51 -12.19 -22.82
C HIS A 12 2.66 -11.90 -23.80
N TYR A 13 3.05 -10.63 -23.97
CA TYR A 13 4.18 -10.27 -24.83
C TYR A 13 5.55 -10.69 -24.29
N TRP A 14 5.72 -10.69 -22.96
CA TRP A 14 6.92 -11.24 -22.34
C TRP A 14 7.08 -12.73 -22.65
N LYS A 15 6.00 -13.52 -22.56
CA LYS A 15 6.03 -14.96 -22.93
C LYS A 15 6.35 -15.20 -24.41
N GLN A 16 6.07 -14.22 -25.28
CA GLN A 16 6.45 -14.26 -26.69
C GLN A 16 7.91 -13.84 -26.95
N GLY A 17 8.66 -13.49 -25.91
CA GLY A 17 10.06 -13.07 -26.02
C GLY A 17 10.24 -11.64 -26.54
N LEU A 18 9.20 -10.80 -26.50
CA LEU A 18 9.35 -9.38 -26.85
C LEU A 18 10.18 -8.64 -25.79
N SER A 19 10.70 -7.47 -26.15
CA SER A 19 11.24 -6.53 -25.17
C SER A 19 10.11 -5.72 -24.51
N ALA A 20 10.38 -5.18 -23.32
CA ALA A 20 9.42 -4.34 -22.60
C ALA A 20 8.98 -3.12 -23.42
N ALA A 21 9.91 -2.47 -24.13
CA ALA A 21 9.61 -1.32 -24.98
C ALA A 21 8.74 -1.70 -26.19
N ALA A 22 9.01 -2.85 -26.81
CA ALA A 22 8.19 -3.36 -27.92
C ALA A 22 6.77 -3.71 -27.45
N ALA A 23 6.64 -4.33 -26.27
CA ALA A 23 5.34 -4.62 -25.67
C ALA A 23 4.58 -3.34 -25.34
N ALA A 24 5.22 -2.34 -24.73
CA ALA A 24 4.61 -1.05 -24.41
C ALA A 24 4.09 -0.35 -25.66
N LYS A 25 4.91 -0.29 -26.71
CA LYS A 25 4.54 0.29 -28.00
C LYS A 25 3.33 -0.42 -28.62
N LYS A 26 3.34 -1.75 -28.68
CA LYS A 26 2.20 -2.53 -29.23
C LYS A 26 0.91 -2.30 -28.44
N ILE A 27 0.99 -2.23 -27.12
CA ILE A 27 -0.20 -1.95 -26.29
C ILE A 27 -0.73 -0.55 -26.61
N CYS A 28 0.12 0.48 -26.64
CA CYS A 28 -0.32 1.84 -26.95
C CYS A 28 -0.84 1.99 -28.39
N GLU A 29 -0.29 1.25 -29.35
CA GLU A 29 -0.79 1.24 -30.74
C GLU A 29 -2.22 0.71 -30.87
N VAL A 30 -2.61 -0.26 -30.03
CA VAL A 30 -3.93 -0.90 -30.09
C VAL A 30 -4.94 -0.24 -29.16
N GLU A 31 -4.51 0.09 -27.94
CA GLU A 31 -5.38 0.52 -26.84
C GLU A 31 -5.44 2.05 -26.67
N GLY A 32 -4.54 2.77 -27.33
CA GLY A 32 -4.45 4.23 -27.29
C GLY A 32 -3.14 4.75 -26.69
N ASP A 33 -2.84 6.01 -27.00
CA ASP A 33 -1.60 6.65 -26.57
C ASP A 33 -1.48 6.71 -25.05
N ASN A 34 -0.24 6.52 -24.55
CA ASN A 34 0.10 6.60 -23.14
C ASN A 34 -0.64 5.62 -22.20
N VAL A 35 -1.25 4.54 -22.73
CA VAL A 35 -1.88 3.49 -21.91
C VAL A 35 -0.87 2.83 -20.97
N VAL A 36 0.35 2.57 -21.45
CA VAL A 36 1.44 2.02 -20.64
C VAL A 36 2.72 2.80 -20.87
N SER A 37 3.37 3.21 -19.78
CA SER A 37 4.69 3.85 -19.87
C SER A 37 5.79 2.80 -20.03
N ASP A 38 6.87 3.18 -20.70
CA ASP A 38 8.09 2.34 -20.82
C ASP A 38 8.59 1.87 -19.46
N ARG A 39 8.57 2.75 -18.46
CA ARG A 39 9.02 2.42 -17.10
C ARG A 39 8.11 1.38 -16.44
N THR A 40 6.80 1.48 -16.64
CA THR A 40 5.85 0.47 -16.15
C THR A 40 6.13 -0.88 -16.81
N ALA A 41 6.29 -0.92 -18.13
CA ALA A 41 6.59 -2.15 -18.85
C ALA A 41 7.91 -2.79 -18.38
N GLN A 42 8.97 -1.98 -18.23
CA GLN A 42 10.27 -2.46 -17.72
C GLN A 42 10.17 -3.06 -16.32
N ASN A 43 9.45 -2.41 -15.40
CA ASN A 43 9.27 -2.93 -14.04
C ASN A 43 8.56 -4.29 -14.03
N TRP A 44 7.53 -4.46 -14.85
CA TRP A 44 6.82 -5.74 -14.97
C TRP A 44 7.68 -6.82 -15.61
N PHE A 45 8.40 -6.51 -16.67
CA PHE A 45 9.30 -7.45 -17.33
C PHE A 45 10.42 -7.91 -16.40
N LYS A 46 10.95 -7.01 -15.56
CA LYS A 46 11.91 -7.39 -14.51
C LYS A 46 11.29 -8.41 -13.55
N ARG A 47 10.09 -8.15 -13.03
CA ARG A 47 9.38 -9.11 -12.15
C ARG A 47 9.18 -10.47 -12.81
N PHE A 48 8.77 -10.49 -14.09
CA PHE A 48 8.57 -11.74 -14.82
C PHE A 48 9.88 -12.52 -15.02
N ASN A 49 10.98 -11.83 -15.32
CA ASN A 49 12.31 -12.44 -15.41
C ASN A 49 12.79 -12.98 -14.06
N ASP A 50 12.42 -12.34 -12.96
CA ASP A 50 12.70 -12.80 -11.59
C ASP A 50 11.77 -13.96 -11.16
N GLY A 51 10.87 -14.42 -12.03
CA GLY A 51 9.94 -15.53 -11.79
C GLY A 51 8.62 -15.12 -11.13
N ASP A 52 8.44 -13.85 -10.76
CA ASP A 52 7.20 -13.32 -10.19
C ASP A 52 6.18 -13.02 -11.30
N THR A 53 5.32 -13.99 -11.59
CA THR A 53 4.26 -13.87 -12.61
C THR A 53 2.88 -13.54 -12.05
N ASP A 54 2.81 -13.20 -10.76
CA ASP A 54 1.58 -12.76 -10.10
C ASP A 54 1.17 -11.37 -10.62
N LEU A 55 -0.05 -11.27 -11.14
CA LEU A 55 -0.60 -10.07 -11.75
C LEU A 55 -1.39 -9.22 -10.76
N GLU A 56 -1.75 -9.79 -9.62
CA GLU A 56 -2.49 -9.09 -8.59
C GLU A 56 -1.62 -8.05 -7.88
N ASP A 57 -2.24 -6.97 -7.44
CA ASP A 57 -1.59 -6.07 -6.50
C ASP A 57 -1.46 -6.79 -5.16
N LYS A 58 -0.21 -7.08 -4.77
CA LYS A 58 0.06 -7.51 -3.40
C LYS A 58 -0.47 -6.44 -2.48
N THR A 59 -1.26 -6.84 -1.49
CA THR A 59 -1.71 -5.94 -0.42
C THR A 59 -0.48 -5.23 0.12
N HIS A 60 -0.38 -3.93 -0.14
CA HIS A 60 0.66 -3.12 0.43
C HIS A 60 0.46 -3.16 1.93
N SER A 61 1.35 -3.86 2.64
CA SER A 61 1.53 -3.59 4.06
C SER A 61 1.92 -2.12 4.12
N GLY A 62 1.00 -1.29 4.59
CA GLY A 62 1.31 0.10 4.89
C GLY A 62 2.50 0.16 5.85
N ARG A 63 3.02 1.36 6.12
CA ARG A 63 4.10 1.51 7.11
C ARG A 63 3.73 0.74 8.39
N PRO A 64 4.51 -0.28 8.79
CA PRO A 64 4.26 -1.02 10.02
C PRO A 64 4.14 0.00 11.15
N THR A 65 3.03 -0.03 11.87
CA THR A 65 2.86 0.86 13.01
C THR A 65 3.60 0.20 14.16
N THR A 66 4.83 0.63 14.44
CA THR A 66 5.69 0.12 15.54
C THR A 66 5.14 0.42 16.94
N VAL A 67 3.91 0.90 17.01
CA VAL A 67 3.28 1.36 18.24
C VAL A 67 2.38 0.24 18.72
N ASP A 68 2.64 -0.20 19.95
CA ASP A 68 1.83 -1.21 20.63
C ASP A 68 0.39 -0.71 20.77
N SER A 69 -0.46 -1.14 19.83
CA SER A 69 -1.87 -0.79 19.78
C SER A 69 -2.63 -1.42 20.95
N GLU A 70 -2.09 -2.49 21.52
CA GLU A 70 -2.69 -3.22 22.63
C GLU A 70 -2.48 -2.46 23.94
N ALA A 71 -1.27 -1.95 24.19
CA ALA A 71 -0.99 -1.10 25.34
C ALA A 71 -1.83 0.20 25.36
N ILE A 72 -2.07 0.81 24.18
CA ILE A 72 -2.97 1.99 24.08
C ILE A 72 -4.41 1.59 24.42
N ARG A 73 -4.87 0.42 23.93
CA ARG A 73 -6.23 -0.07 24.19
C ARG A 73 -6.44 -0.36 25.68
N GLU A 74 -5.53 -1.10 26.30
CA GLU A 74 -5.61 -1.47 27.72
C GLU A 74 -5.64 -0.24 28.63
N ALA A 75 -4.79 0.75 28.37
CA ALA A 75 -4.76 1.98 29.16
C ALA A 75 -6.08 2.78 29.07
N VAL A 76 -6.73 2.79 27.90
CA VAL A 76 -8.02 3.46 27.69
C VAL A 76 -9.17 2.69 28.30
N GLU A 77 -9.13 1.35 28.29
CA GLU A 77 -10.12 0.50 28.95
C GLU A 77 -10.02 0.61 30.48
N THR A 78 -8.80 0.68 31.02
CA THR A 78 -8.53 0.84 32.45
C THR A 78 -8.93 2.23 32.94
N ASN A 79 -8.64 3.27 32.16
CA ASN A 79 -9.02 4.64 32.50
C ASN A 79 -9.46 5.44 31.26
N PRO A 80 -10.76 5.45 30.94
CA PRO A 80 -11.29 6.17 29.77
C PRO A 80 -11.08 7.69 29.81
N SER A 81 -10.74 8.26 30.98
CA SER A 81 -10.51 9.69 31.16
C SER A 81 -9.04 10.11 30.96
N VAL A 82 -8.13 9.16 30.71
CA VAL A 82 -6.71 9.44 30.54
C VAL A 82 -6.47 10.39 29.35
N SER A 83 -5.71 11.46 29.59
CA SER A 83 -5.36 12.38 28.50
C SER A 83 -4.37 11.72 27.54
N THR A 84 -4.51 11.98 26.24
CA THR A 84 -3.58 11.47 25.21
C THR A 84 -2.13 11.87 25.45
N ARG A 85 -1.90 13.02 26.11
CA ARG A 85 -0.55 13.52 26.46
C ARG A 85 0.10 12.69 27.56
N ARG A 86 -0.65 12.33 28.61
CA ARG A 86 -0.17 11.46 29.67
C ARG A 86 0.10 10.06 29.15
N LEU A 87 -0.84 9.52 28.37
CA LEU A 87 -0.69 8.21 27.76
C LEU A 87 0.54 8.11 26.84
N ALA A 88 0.82 9.18 26.08
CA ALA A 88 2.04 9.28 25.27
C ALA A 88 3.33 9.25 26.12
N ALA A 89 3.34 9.96 27.25
CA ALA A 89 4.47 9.98 28.16
C ALA A 89 4.70 8.63 28.84
N GLU A 90 3.62 7.97 29.29
CA GLU A 90 3.66 6.66 29.94
C GLU A 90 4.14 5.56 28.97
N LEU A 91 3.69 5.60 27.72
CA LEU A 91 4.05 4.62 26.69
C LEU A 91 5.34 4.97 25.93
N GLY A 92 5.95 6.13 26.19
CA GLY A 92 7.17 6.57 25.50
C GLY A 92 6.99 6.79 23.98
N ILE A 93 5.77 7.04 23.51
CA ILE A 93 5.44 7.22 22.08
C ILE A 93 4.95 8.64 21.79
N PRO A 94 5.08 9.13 20.54
CA PRO A 94 4.54 10.42 20.18
C PRO A 94 3.03 10.53 20.42
N GLN A 95 2.56 11.67 20.95
CA GLN A 95 1.13 11.93 21.15
C GLN A 95 0.31 11.75 19.87
N THR A 96 0.87 12.12 18.71
CA THR A 96 0.23 11.94 17.40
C THR A 96 -0.04 10.47 17.08
N SER A 97 0.83 9.56 17.50
CA SER A 97 0.60 8.12 17.41
C SER A 97 -0.57 7.71 18.28
N VAL A 98 -0.62 8.14 19.55
CA VAL A 98 -1.75 7.83 20.45
C VAL A 98 -3.08 8.27 19.85
N VAL A 99 -3.17 9.52 19.39
CA VAL A 99 -4.40 10.07 18.79
C VAL A 99 -4.84 9.26 17.57
N ARG A 100 -3.91 8.87 16.69
CA ARG A 100 -4.22 8.05 15.51
C ARG A 100 -4.79 6.68 15.90
N HIS A 101 -4.22 6.03 16.91
CA HIS A 101 -4.71 4.72 17.37
C HIS A 101 -6.08 4.84 18.04
N LEU A 102 -6.31 5.87 18.86
CA LEU A 102 -7.63 6.13 19.45
C LEU A 102 -8.69 6.37 18.37
N HIS A 103 -8.35 7.08 17.30
CA HIS A 103 -9.24 7.28 16.16
C HIS A 103 -9.55 5.97 15.43
N ALA A 104 -8.54 5.11 15.22
CA ALA A 104 -8.73 3.79 14.64
C ALA A 104 -9.60 2.86 15.53
N LEU A 105 -9.50 3.01 16.86
CA LEU A 105 -10.31 2.27 17.85
C LEU A 105 -11.71 2.86 18.08
N GLY A 106 -12.04 4.01 17.47
CA GLY A 106 -13.30 4.71 17.72
C GLY A 106 -13.44 5.31 19.14
N LYS A 107 -12.33 5.45 19.88
CA LYS A 107 -12.28 5.95 21.26
C LYS A 107 -11.91 7.43 21.32
N VAL A 108 -12.56 8.25 20.50
CA VAL A 108 -12.31 9.70 20.44
C VAL A 108 -13.37 10.42 21.27
N ASN A 109 -12.96 11.05 22.38
CA ASN A 109 -13.85 11.98 23.09
C ASN A 109 -13.87 13.31 22.33
N GLY A 110 -14.93 13.53 21.55
CA GLY A 110 -15.28 14.85 21.07
C GLY A 110 -15.70 15.71 22.26
N ARG A 111 -14.93 16.76 22.57
CA ARG A 111 -15.40 17.81 23.47
C ARG A 111 -16.64 18.44 22.83
N ARG A 112 -17.80 18.25 23.44
CA ARG A 112 -18.92 19.20 23.31
C ARG A 112 -18.59 20.46 24.09
#